data_AF-A0A075ATJ9-F1
#
_entry.id   AF-A0A075ATJ9-F1
#
_cell.length_a   1.000
_cell.length_b   1.000
_cell.length_c   1.000
_cell.angle_alpha   90.00
_cell.angle_beta   90.00
_cell.angle_gamma   90.00
#
_symmetry.space_group_name_H-M   'P 1'
#
loop_
_entity.id
_entity.type
_entity.pdbx_description
1 polymer ?
#
loop_
_entity_poly.entity_id
_entity_poly.type
_entity_poly.pdbx_seq_one_letter_code
_entity_poly.pdbx_strand_id
1 'polypeptide(L)'
;MEIFSDAATRALAEYKSQYLYNEIEAELSLCFDQLIFKLGLKICNDAKYYTMFKFLPKDLTQDMSNEHDFLTSTFSSKYDPIMRFRRYWAKELLFSIKTLENIHRVTSKYYLLDNFSSFLSEVTGSNSLCTTKSRLTAHMVNEVVADFMPNFNFNIFTNSFTRSTVTLTYPHRSNAPRSSSDYLYGNKLCAQMIEKYFNQFNRTINMSHFNALSSLIHLFQAETMISELSDKICDLINFRLAPYLEILLKAVPVDLKLPLFEYGSLVKIKPIQNYEDLETEVLKIFKEIGNALCFINFFENSILLAQVQNYDDDDSLQKSANVKVSSSFNQNSFL
;
A
#
# COMPACT_ATOMS: atom_id res chain seq x y z
N MET A 1 21.99 -26.35 -27.65
CA MET A 1 22.19 -25.59 -28.90
C MET A 1 23.20 -26.27 -29.81
N GLU A 2 24.34 -26.74 -29.30
CA GLU A 2 25.35 -27.47 -30.11
C GLU A 2 24.77 -28.72 -30.81
N ILE A 3 23.88 -29.47 -30.14
CA ILE A 3 23.22 -30.65 -30.72
C ILE A 3 22.40 -30.30 -31.98
N PHE A 4 21.75 -29.12 -32.01
CA PHE A 4 21.01 -28.66 -33.20
C PHE A 4 21.96 -28.26 -34.33
N SER A 5 23.12 -27.70 -33.99
CA SER A 5 24.17 -27.39 -34.97
C SER A 5 24.72 -28.65 -35.64
N ASP A 6 24.97 -29.70 -34.85
CA ASP A 6 25.44 -30.99 -35.35
C ASP A 6 24.36 -31.71 -36.19
N ALA A 7 23.10 -31.65 -35.76
CA ALA A 7 21.97 -32.23 -36.49
C ALA A 7 21.73 -31.51 -37.82
N ALA A 8 21.78 -30.18 -37.83
CA ALA A 8 21.64 -29.36 -39.04
C ALA A 8 22.78 -29.62 -40.03
N THR A 9 24.02 -29.74 -39.53
CA THR A 9 25.20 -30.05 -40.36
C THR A 9 25.06 -31.43 -40.99
N ARG A 10 24.61 -32.45 -40.24
CA ARG A 10 24.35 -33.79 -40.79
C ARG A 10 23.18 -33.81 -41.78
N ALA A 11 22.10 -33.07 -41.51
CA ALA A 11 20.95 -32.97 -42.41
C ALA A 11 21.34 -32.43 -43.81
N LEU A 12 22.22 -31.43 -43.85
CA LEU A 12 22.71 -30.83 -45.10
C LEU A 12 23.87 -31.62 -45.74
N ALA A 13 24.86 -32.05 -44.96
CA ALA A 13 26.09 -32.65 -45.48
C ALA A 13 25.95 -34.15 -45.77
N GLU A 14 25.29 -34.91 -44.89
CA GLU A 14 25.14 -36.37 -45.03
C GLU A 14 23.83 -36.73 -45.74
N TYR A 15 22.71 -36.19 -45.28
CA TYR A 15 21.37 -36.56 -45.78
C TYR A 15 20.89 -35.72 -46.98
N LYS A 16 21.56 -34.58 -47.26
CA LYS A 16 21.23 -33.65 -48.36
C LYS A 16 19.75 -33.29 -48.46
N SER A 17 19.07 -33.18 -47.31
CA SER A 17 17.62 -32.96 -47.24
C SER A 17 17.31 -31.58 -46.67
N GLN A 18 16.83 -30.67 -47.53
CA GLN A 18 16.37 -29.35 -47.11
C GLN A 18 15.15 -29.44 -46.19
N TYR A 19 14.29 -30.43 -46.41
CA TYR A 19 13.11 -30.66 -45.58
C TYR A 19 13.50 -30.93 -44.12
N LEU A 20 14.47 -31.83 -43.91
CA LEU A 20 14.95 -32.17 -42.57
C LEU A 20 15.62 -30.98 -41.88
N TYR A 21 16.39 -30.18 -42.65
CA TYR A 21 16.96 -28.95 -42.13
C TYR A 21 15.87 -27.95 -41.68
N ASN A 22 14.83 -27.76 -42.50
CA ASN A 22 13.73 -26.84 -42.18
C ASN A 22 12.94 -27.30 -40.93
N GLU A 23 12.75 -28.61 -40.72
CA GLU A 23 12.15 -29.13 -39.49
C GLU A 23 13.03 -28.87 -38.26
N ILE A 24 14.35 -29.11 -38.37
CA ILE A 24 15.32 -28.84 -37.30
C ILE A 24 15.36 -27.35 -36.95
N GLU A 25 15.32 -26.46 -37.96
CA GLU A 25 15.28 -25.01 -37.77
C GLU A 25 14.00 -24.57 -37.05
N ALA A 26 12.84 -25.09 -37.47
CA ALA A 26 11.56 -24.80 -36.84
C ALA A 26 11.52 -25.25 -35.37
N GLU A 27 12.04 -26.45 -35.07
CA GLU A 27 12.13 -26.96 -33.70
C GLU A 27 13.09 -26.12 -32.85
N LEU A 28 14.26 -25.76 -33.40
CA LEU A 28 15.22 -24.89 -32.73
C LEU A 28 14.62 -23.54 -32.37
N SER A 29 13.88 -22.91 -33.28
CA SER A 29 13.22 -21.62 -33.03
C SER A 29 12.28 -21.71 -31.84
N LEU A 30 11.40 -22.72 -31.83
CA LEU A 30 10.46 -22.93 -30.72
C LEU A 30 11.17 -23.22 -29.40
N CYS A 31 12.19 -24.09 -29.42
CA CYS A 31 12.96 -24.42 -28.23
C CYS A 31 13.72 -23.21 -27.68
N PHE A 32 14.24 -22.34 -28.56
CA PHE A 32 14.95 -21.15 -28.16
C PHE A 32 14.02 -20.12 -27.51
N ASP A 33 12.84 -19.89 -28.08
CA ASP A 33 11.82 -19.03 -27.48
C ASP A 33 11.42 -19.52 -26.09
N GLN A 34 11.18 -20.83 -25.95
CA GLN A 34 10.87 -21.45 -24.66
C GLN A 34 12.03 -21.35 -23.66
N LEU A 35 13.27 -21.50 -24.13
CA LEU A 35 14.47 -21.38 -23.30
C LEU A 35 14.61 -19.96 -22.76
N ILE A 36 14.50 -18.94 -23.63
CA ILE A 36 14.56 -17.53 -23.24
C ILE A 36 13.46 -17.23 -22.21
N PHE A 37 12.23 -17.67 -22.47
CA PHE A 37 11.11 -17.44 -21.55
C PHE A 37 11.35 -18.09 -20.19
N LYS A 38 11.73 -19.38 -20.14
CA LYS A 38 11.98 -20.10 -18.89
C LYS A 38 13.18 -19.55 -18.13
N LEU A 39 14.26 -19.20 -18.84
CA LEU A 39 15.45 -18.61 -18.24
C LEU A 39 15.14 -17.23 -17.64
N GLY A 40 14.40 -16.38 -18.37
CA GLY A 40 13.96 -15.08 -17.90
C GLY A 40 13.11 -15.19 -16.63
N LEU A 41 12.12 -16.09 -16.62
CA LEU A 41 11.31 -16.36 -15.43
C LEU A 41 12.17 -16.82 -14.25
N LYS A 42 13.14 -17.71 -14.47
CA LYS A 42 14.03 -18.20 -13.42
C LYS A 42 14.85 -17.05 -12.82
N ILE A 43 15.48 -16.22 -13.66
CA ILE A 43 16.28 -15.07 -13.21
C ILE A 43 15.43 -14.09 -12.39
N CYS A 44 14.21 -13.79 -12.85
CA CYS A 44 13.29 -12.93 -12.11
C CYS A 44 12.90 -13.53 -10.76
N ASN A 45 12.63 -14.84 -10.71
CA ASN A 45 12.27 -15.53 -9.46
C ASN A 45 13.44 -15.60 -8.48
N ASP A 46 14.67 -15.85 -8.95
CA ASP A 46 15.87 -15.88 -8.13
C ASP A 46 16.15 -14.49 -7.52
N ALA A 47 16.00 -13.43 -8.31
CA ALA A 47 16.11 -12.05 -7.83
C ALA A 47 15.03 -11.72 -6.76
N LYS A 48 13.77 -12.13 -7.00
CA LYS A 48 12.69 -12.00 -6.01
C LYS A 48 13.03 -12.71 -4.71
N TYR A 49 13.47 -13.96 -4.78
CA TYR A 49 13.81 -14.75 -3.59
C TYR A 49 14.95 -14.09 -2.79
N TYR A 50 16.02 -13.67 -3.47
CA TYR A 50 17.14 -12.98 -2.84
C TYR A 50 16.70 -11.70 -2.11
N THR A 51 15.88 -10.87 -2.76
CA THR A 51 15.38 -9.63 -2.13
C THR A 51 14.44 -9.92 -0.97
N MET A 52 13.55 -10.91 -1.09
CA MET A 52 12.63 -11.28 -0.03
C MET A 52 13.35 -11.76 1.22
N PHE A 53 14.37 -12.62 1.07
CA PHE A 53 15.20 -13.08 2.17
C PHE A 53 15.95 -11.94 2.86
N LYS A 54 16.40 -10.94 2.08
CA LYS A 54 17.12 -9.78 2.61
C LYS A 54 16.22 -8.79 3.36
N PHE A 55 14.96 -8.65 2.94
CA PHE A 55 14.03 -7.63 3.46
C PHE A 55 13.03 -8.15 4.50
N LEU A 56 12.82 -9.46 4.61
CA LEU A 56 12.03 -10.02 5.71
C LEU A 56 12.74 -9.74 7.05
N PRO A 57 11.99 -9.44 8.13
CA PRO A 57 12.58 -9.34 9.46
C PRO A 57 13.31 -10.64 9.81
N LYS A 58 14.50 -10.52 10.41
CA LYS A 58 15.38 -11.67 10.70
C LYS A 58 14.68 -12.75 11.53
N ASP A 59 13.76 -12.34 12.39
CA ASP A 59 12.94 -13.22 13.23
C ASP A 59 12.06 -14.17 12.40
N LEU A 60 11.54 -13.71 11.25
CA LEU A 60 10.79 -14.56 10.31
C LEU A 60 11.71 -15.40 9.40
N THR A 61 12.96 -14.97 9.19
CA THR A 61 13.92 -15.75 8.38
C THR A 61 14.52 -16.94 9.14
N GLN A 62 14.54 -16.91 10.48
CA GLN A 62 14.94 -18.06 11.30
C GLN A 62 13.93 -19.22 11.23
N ASP A 63 12.62 -18.89 11.14
CA ASP A 63 11.56 -19.87 10.89
C ASP A 63 11.75 -20.57 9.53
N MET A 64 12.28 -19.87 8.52
CA MET A 64 12.56 -20.43 7.17
C MET A 64 13.72 -21.40 7.13
N SER A 65 14.73 -21.22 7.99
CA SER A 65 15.87 -22.14 8.08
C SER A 65 15.55 -23.42 8.85
N ASN A 66 14.52 -23.41 9.70
CA ASN A 66 14.27 -24.49 10.66
C ASN A 66 13.16 -25.47 10.26
N GLU A 67 12.25 -25.14 9.32
CA GLU A 67 11.11 -26.02 9.04
C GLU A 67 10.74 -26.10 7.55
N HIS A 68 11.19 -27.16 6.89
CA HIS A 68 10.63 -27.60 5.60
C HIS A 68 9.30 -28.38 5.78
N ASP A 69 8.96 -28.82 7.01
CA ASP A 69 7.86 -29.78 7.27
C ASP A 69 6.67 -29.25 8.11
N PHE A 70 6.81 -28.14 8.84
CA PHE A 70 5.78 -27.72 9.83
C PHE A 70 4.69 -26.79 9.27
N LEU A 71 4.93 -26.12 8.14
CA LEU A 71 3.97 -25.15 7.58
C LEU A 71 2.81 -25.80 6.80
N THR A 72 2.88 -27.11 6.55
CA THR A 72 1.84 -27.87 5.85
C THR A 72 0.73 -28.40 6.76
N SER A 73 0.94 -28.51 8.07
CA SER A 73 -0.01 -29.16 8.98
C SER A 73 -0.99 -28.21 9.71
N THR A 74 -0.75 -26.90 9.70
CA THR A 74 -1.55 -25.97 10.53
C THR A 74 -2.53 -25.09 9.75
N PHE A 75 -2.52 -25.09 8.41
CA PHE A 75 -3.39 -24.20 7.64
C PHE A 75 -4.16 -24.91 6.53
N SER A 76 -4.94 -25.90 6.94
CA SER A 76 -6.20 -26.25 6.28
C SER A 76 -7.36 -25.71 7.11
N SER A 77 -7.56 -24.39 7.08
CA SER A 77 -8.83 -23.79 7.48
C SER A 77 -9.34 -22.96 6.32
N LYS A 78 -10.33 -23.55 5.64
CA LYS A 78 -11.41 -22.93 4.87
C LYS A 78 -11.23 -21.42 4.63
N TYR A 79 -11.05 -21.10 3.35
CA TYR A 79 -11.39 -19.81 2.75
C TYR A 79 -12.62 -19.19 3.41
N ASP A 80 -12.40 -18.16 4.23
CA ASP A 80 -13.48 -17.33 4.76
C ASP A 80 -13.50 -16.01 3.96
N PRO A 81 -14.54 -15.72 3.16
CA PRO A 81 -14.61 -14.53 2.30
C PRO A 81 -14.66 -13.20 3.08
N ILE A 82 -14.71 -13.26 4.40
CA ILE A 82 -14.89 -12.12 5.33
C ILE A 82 -13.54 -11.43 5.66
N MET A 83 -12.39 -12.05 5.34
CA MET A 83 -11.07 -11.42 5.47
C MET A 83 -10.72 -10.40 4.37
N ARG A 84 -11.71 -9.95 3.57
CA ARG A 84 -11.53 -8.95 2.50
C ARG A 84 -11.49 -7.51 3.00
N PHE A 85 -10.76 -7.36 4.09
CA PHE A 85 -10.17 -6.11 4.47
C PHE A 85 -8.67 -6.32 4.36
N ARG A 86 -8.07 -5.91 3.23
CA ARG A 86 -6.62 -5.71 3.22
C ARG A 86 -6.33 -4.47 4.08
N ARG A 87 -6.39 -4.62 5.41
CA ARG A 87 -6.07 -3.60 6.44
C ARG A 87 -4.60 -3.17 6.42
N TYR A 88 -3.86 -3.58 5.40
CA TYR A 88 -2.43 -3.44 5.22
C TYR A 88 -2.04 -2.70 3.98
N TRP A 89 -2.98 -2.39 3.08
CA TRP A 89 -2.70 -1.88 1.75
C TRP A 89 -1.54 -0.88 1.71
N ALA A 90 -1.51 0.17 2.53
CA ALA A 90 -0.39 1.10 2.56
C ALA A 90 0.96 0.45 2.89
N LYS A 91 1.01 -0.39 3.94
CA LYS A 91 2.24 -1.04 4.39
C LYS A 91 2.65 -2.23 3.51
N GLU A 92 1.71 -3.08 3.14
CA GLU A 92 1.93 -4.24 2.27
C GLU A 92 2.26 -3.80 0.84
N LEU A 93 1.58 -2.77 0.33
CA LEU A 93 1.88 -2.16 -0.96
C LEU A 93 3.24 -1.46 -0.92
N LEU A 94 3.54 -0.67 0.12
CA LEU A 94 4.86 -0.05 0.25
C LEU A 94 5.96 -1.10 0.33
N PHE A 95 5.75 -2.17 1.09
CA PHE A 95 6.66 -3.31 1.16
C PHE A 95 6.85 -3.95 -0.22
N SER A 96 5.76 -4.17 -0.96
CA SER A 96 5.79 -4.77 -2.30
C SER A 96 6.52 -3.87 -3.29
N ILE A 97 6.25 -2.55 -3.29
CA ILE A 97 6.94 -1.58 -4.15
C ILE A 97 8.42 -1.50 -3.80
N LYS A 98 8.78 -1.40 -2.51
CA LYS A 98 10.19 -1.44 -2.07
C LYS A 98 10.87 -2.74 -2.46
N THR A 99 10.17 -3.87 -2.41
CA THR A 99 10.71 -5.16 -2.86
C THR A 99 10.99 -5.11 -4.37
N LEU A 100 10.03 -4.62 -5.17
CA LEU A 100 10.18 -4.46 -6.61
C LEU A 100 11.32 -3.49 -6.98
N GLU A 101 11.45 -2.38 -6.26
CA GLU A 101 12.55 -1.43 -6.43
C GLU A 101 13.91 -2.10 -6.18
N ASN A 102 14.00 -2.95 -5.16
CA ASN A 102 15.22 -3.69 -4.88
C ASN A 102 15.51 -4.79 -5.89
N ILE A 103 14.47 -5.46 -6.41
CA ILE A 103 14.62 -6.41 -7.51
C ILE A 103 15.17 -5.68 -8.72
N HIS A 104 14.55 -4.56 -9.10
CA HIS A 104 14.99 -3.70 -10.19
C HIS A 104 16.46 -3.29 -10.01
N ARG A 105 16.84 -2.80 -8.82
CA ARG A 105 18.22 -2.40 -8.50
C ARG A 105 19.25 -3.54 -8.58
N VAL A 106 18.85 -4.78 -8.30
CA VAL A 106 19.74 -5.94 -8.43
C VAL A 106 19.84 -6.35 -9.90
N THR A 107 18.72 -6.42 -10.60
CA THR A 107 18.64 -6.81 -12.00
C THR A 107 19.28 -5.78 -12.94
N SER A 108 19.19 -4.48 -12.62
CA SER A 108 19.78 -3.39 -13.41
C SER A 108 21.32 -3.40 -13.45
N LYS A 109 21.97 -4.17 -12.56
CA LYS A 109 23.41 -4.41 -12.61
C LYS A 109 23.82 -5.30 -13.78
N TYR A 110 22.90 -6.14 -14.24
CA TYR A 110 23.15 -7.16 -15.26
C TYR A 110 22.42 -6.85 -16.57
N TYR A 111 21.35 -6.07 -16.52
CA TYR A 111 20.50 -5.74 -17.67
C TYR A 111 20.28 -4.23 -17.76
N LEU A 112 20.20 -3.72 -18.99
CA LEU A 112 19.76 -2.36 -19.25
C LEU A 112 18.25 -2.27 -19.04
N LEU A 113 17.83 -1.62 -17.97
CA LEU A 113 16.42 -1.40 -17.62
C LEU A 113 16.16 0.10 -17.47
N ASP A 114 14.94 0.54 -17.81
CA ASP A 114 14.53 1.92 -17.55
C ASP A 114 14.51 2.22 -16.06
N ASN A 115 14.49 3.50 -15.69
CA ASN A 115 14.44 3.92 -14.29
C ASN A 115 13.18 3.39 -13.60
N PHE A 116 13.33 2.85 -12.38
CA PHE A 116 12.22 2.32 -11.60
C PHE A 116 11.08 3.34 -11.39
N SER A 117 11.44 4.61 -11.16
CA SER A 117 10.47 5.71 -11.02
C SER A 117 9.62 5.92 -12.27
N SER A 118 10.17 5.70 -13.46
CA SER A 118 9.44 5.81 -14.73
C SER A 118 8.43 4.68 -14.87
N PHE A 119 8.85 3.43 -14.60
CA PHE A 119 7.93 2.28 -14.54
C PHE A 119 6.80 2.49 -13.53
N LEU A 120 7.12 2.96 -12.33
CA LEU A 120 6.12 3.18 -11.28
C LEU A 120 5.13 4.28 -11.68
N SER A 121 5.61 5.35 -12.30
CA SER A 121 4.76 6.47 -12.75
C SER A 121 3.81 6.06 -13.89
N GLU A 122 4.25 5.18 -14.78
CA GLU A 122 3.42 4.60 -15.83
C GLU A 122 2.32 3.69 -15.25
N VAL A 123 2.69 2.76 -14.37
CA VAL A 123 1.75 1.81 -13.75
C VAL A 123 0.69 2.51 -12.91
N THR A 124 1.11 3.51 -12.14
CA THR A 124 0.21 4.33 -11.30
C THR A 124 -0.61 5.33 -12.11
N GLY A 125 -0.28 5.52 -13.40
CA GLY A 125 -0.94 6.47 -14.27
C GLY A 125 -0.69 7.93 -13.90
N SER A 126 0.34 8.22 -13.10
CA SER A 126 0.67 9.60 -12.69
C SER A 126 1.19 10.45 -13.84
N ASN A 127 1.69 9.83 -14.90
CA ASN A 127 2.17 10.51 -16.12
C ASN A 127 1.10 10.62 -17.22
N SER A 128 -0.16 10.29 -16.90
CA SER A 128 -1.26 10.39 -17.85
C SER A 128 -1.62 11.86 -18.12
N LEU A 129 -1.55 12.27 -19.39
CA LEU A 129 -1.96 13.61 -19.84
C LEU A 129 -3.44 13.93 -19.54
N CYS A 130 -4.25 12.90 -19.31
CA CYS A 130 -5.70 13.01 -19.17
C CYS A 130 -6.18 13.02 -17.72
N THR A 131 -5.31 12.76 -16.74
CA THR A 131 -5.72 12.62 -15.33
C THR A 131 -4.73 13.27 -14.40
N THR A 132 -5.22 14.22 -13.60
CA THR A 132 -4.44 14.87 -12.53
C THR A 132 -4.25 13.96 -11.30
N LYS A 133 -5.01 12.86 -11.22
CA LYS A 133 -4.99 11.91 -10.10
C LYS A 133 -4.28 10.61 -10.49
N SER A 134 -3.41 10.10 -9.62
CA SER A 134 -2.92 8.74 -9.78
C SER A 134 -3.98 7.72 -9.39
N ARG A 135 -3.86 6.49 -9.93
CA ARG A 135 -4.70 5.35 -9.54
C ARG A 135 -4.60 5.06 -8.04
N LEU A 136 -3.42 5.27 -7.46
CA LEU A 136 -3.19 5.11 -6.03
C LEU A 136 -4.03 6.15 -5.25
N THR A 137 -3.88 7.44 -5.56
CA THR A 137 -4.61 8.51 -4.86
C THR A 137 -6.12 8.37 -4.99
N ALA A 138 -6.62 8.02 -6.19
CA ALA A 138 -8.05 7.81 -6.39
C ALA A 138 -8.59 6.63 -5.57
N HIS A 139 -7.89 5.49 -5.56
CA HIS A 139 -8.24 4.36 -4.71
C HIS A 139 -8.12 4.73 -3.22
N MET A 140 -7.15 5.59 -2.90
CA MET A 140 -6.90 6.06 -1.55
C MET A 140 -8.10 6.79 -0.96
N VAL A 141 -8.54 7.82 -1.68
CA VAL A 141 -9.70 8.63 -1.30
C VAL A 141 -10.95 7.76 -1.23
N ASN A 142 -11.19 6.88 -2.21
CA ASN A 142 -12.37 6.02 -2.23
C ASN A 142 -12.44 5.11 -0.98
N GLU A 143 -11.34 4.49 -0.56
CA GLU A 143 -11.31 3.64 0.63
C GLU A 143 -11.48 4.45 1.93
N VAL A 144 -10.93 5.67 1.98
CA VAL A 144 -11.14 6.55 3.13
C VAL A 144 -12.62 6.93 3.27
N VAL A 145 -13.25 7.34 2.16
CA VAL A 145 -14.64 7.78 2.15
C VAL A 145 -15.62 6.63 2.35
N ALA A 146 -15.42 5.50 1.66
CA ALA A 146 -16.38 4.39 1.65
C ALA A 146 -16.30 3.50 2.90
N ASP A 147 -15.16 3.46 3.60
CA ASP A 147 -14.95 2.53 4.72
C ASP A 147 -14.31 3.18 5.95
N PHE A 148 -13.22 3.93 5.80
CA PHE A 148 -12.52 4.48 6.96
C PHE A 148 -13.40 5.44 7.77
N MET A 149 -13.95 6.46 7.11
CA MET A 149 -14.80 7.48 7.71
C MET A 149 -16.00 6.88 8.46
N PRO A 150 -16.82 5.99 7.87
CA PRO A 150 -17.99 5.44 8.57
C PRO A 150 -17.65 4.37 9.61
N ASN A 151 -16.62 3.54 9.40
CA ASN A 151 -16.47 2.29 10.17
C ASN A 151 -15.35 2.29 11.21
N PHE A 152 -14.59 3.38 11.39
CA PHE A 152 -13.50 3.43 12.37
C PHE A 152 -13.80 4.36 13.54
N ASN A 153 -13.22 4.07 14.69
CA ASN A 153 -13.33 4.85 15.91
C ASN A 153 -11.91 5.30 16.29
N PHE A 154 -11.73 6.60 16.45
CA PHE A 154 -10.46 7.15 16.92
C PHE A 154 -10.33 7.03 18.45
N ASN A 155 -9.19 6.53 18.92
CA ASN A 155 -8.83 6.52 20.32
C ASN A 155 -7.61 7.41 20.56
N ILE A 156 -7.84 8.55 21.22
CA ILE A 156 -6.80 9.55 21.50
C ILE A 156 -5.68 9.03 22.41
N PHE A 157 -5.98 8.15 23.36
CA PHE A 157 -4.97 7.63 24.31
C PHE A 157 -3.96 6.70 23.65
N THR A 158 -4.40 5.92 22.67
CA THR A 158 -3.53 5.02 21.89
C THR A 158 -3.06 5.65 20.59
N ASN A 159 -3.55 6.85 20.26
CA ASN A 159 -3.36 7.54 19.01
C ASN A 159 -3.59 6.62 17.79
N SER A 160 -4.67 5.84 17.84
CA SER A 160 -4.96 4.79 16.86
C SER A 160 -6.45 4.66 16.59
N PHE A 161 -6.78 4.13 15.41
CA PHE A 161 -8.14 3.84 15.00
C PHE A 161 -8.42 2.35 15.08
N THR A 162 -9.55 1.99 15.67
CA THR A 162 -10.08 0.63 15.69
C THR A 162 -11.36 0.56 14.90
N ARG A 163 -11.67 -0.60 14.31
CA ARG A 163 -12.95 -0.77 13.62
C ARG A 163 -14.09 -0.77 14.64
N SER A 164 -15.20 -0.14 14.30
CA SER A 164 -16.44 -0.22 15.06
C SER A 164 -16.93 -1.66 15.16
N THR A 165 -17.50 -2.02 16.30
CA THR A 165 -18.05 -3.36 16.57
C THR A 165 -19.19 -3.70 15.61
N VAL A 166 -20.01 -2.71 15.26
CA VAL A 166 -21.04 -2.79 14.23
C VAL A 166 -20.54 -2.06 12.98
N THR A 167 -20.54 -2.75 11.84
CA THR A 167 -20.19 -2.15 10.55
C THR A 167 -21.36 -1.28 10.10
N LEU A 168 -21.13 0.03 9.98
CA LEU A 168 -22.16 1.01 9.65
C LEU A 168 -22.39 1.12 8.14
N THR A 169 -21.37 0.83 7.34
CA THR A 169 -21.42 0.88 5.88
C THR A 169 -20.59 -0.26 5.28
N TYR A 170 -21.12 -0.98 4.31
CA TYR A 170 -20.40 -2.04 3.60
C TYR A 170 -19.87 -1.52 2.26
N PRO A 171 -18.55 -1.35 2.10
CA PRO A 171 -17.99 -0.95 0.81
C PRO A 171 -18.09 -2.11 -0.19
N HIS A 172 -18.62 -1.82 -1.38
CA HIS A 172 -18.63 -2.80 -2.46
C HIS A 172 -17.25 -2.87 -3.11
N ARG A 173 -16.57 -4.03 -3.02
CA ARG A 173 -15.23 -4.24 -3.57
C ARG A 173 -15.24 -5.33 -4.64
N SER A 174 -14.64 -5.05 -5.79
CA SER A 174 -14.37 -6.08 -6.79
C SER A 174 -13.29 -7.04 -6.31
N ASN A 175 -13.36 -8.30 -6.73
CA ASN A 175 -12.33 -9.28 -6.42
C ASN A 175 -11.03 -8.91 -7.11
N ALA A 176 -9.90 -9.00 -6.39
CA ALA A 176 -8.59 -8.87 -7.01
C ALA A 176 -8.38 -10.01 -8.05
N PRO A 177 -7.68 -9.73 -9.17
CA PRO A 177 -7.30 -10.76 -10.12
C PRO A 177 -6.46 -11.85 -9.43
N ARG A 178 -6.76 -13.12 -9.71
CA ARG A 178 -5.95 -14.23 -9.20
C ARG A 178 -4.60 -14.21 -9.90
N SER A 179 -3.53 -14.06 -9.13
CA SER A 179 -2.14 -14.08 -9.61
C SER A 179 -1.40 -15.26 -8.98
N SER A 180 -0.48 -15.91 -9.70
CA SER A 180 0.34 -16.95 -9.10
C SER A 180 1.26 -16.35 -8.03
N SER A 181 1.57 -17.13 -6.99
CA SER A 181 2.46 -16.71 -5.91
C SER A 181 3.87 -16.34 -6.42
N ASP A 182 4.27 -16.93 -7.55
CA ASP A 182 5.56 -16.70 -8.20
C ASP A 182 5.65 -15.27 -8.75
N TYR A 183 4.54 -14.71 -9.20
CA TYR A 183 4.49 -13.32 -9.68
C TYR A 183 4.54 -12.30 -8.54
N LEU A 184 3.97 -12.60 -7.37
CA LEU A 184 3.92 -11.68 -6.24
C LEU A 184 5.17 -11.75 -5.37
N TYR A 185 5.36 -12.87 -4.68
CA TYR A 185 6.33 -13.02 -3.60
C TYR A 185 7.42 -14.05 -3.95
N GLY A 186 7.44 -14.54 -5.18
CA GLY A 186 8.40 -15.52 -5.70
C GLY A 186 8.07 -16.97 -5.34
N ASN A 187 7.56 -17.24 -4.14
CA ASN A 187 7.16 -18.59 -3.71
C ASN A 187 5.98 -18.53 -2.71
N LYS A 188 5.22 -19.62 -2.63
CA LYS A 188 4.10 -19.83 -1.69
C LYS A 188 4.51 -19.68 -0.23
N LEU A 189 5.68 -20.17 0.16
CA LEU A 189 6.20 -20.03 1.52
C LEU A 189 6.40 -18.55 1.89
N CYS A 190 7.01 -17.77 0.99
CA CYS A 190 7.17 -16.33 1.15
C CYS A 190 5.82 -15.62 1.27
N ALA A 191 4.84 -16.01 0.45
CA ALA A 191 3.49 -15.45 0.52
C ALA A 191 2.83 -15.68 1.90
N GLN A 192 2.91 -16.90 2.44
CA GLN A 192 2.34 -17.25 3.74
C GLN A 192 2.99 -16.48 4.89
N MET A 193 4.31 -16.31 4.87
CA MET A 193 5.02 -15.55 5.90
C MET A 193 4.68 -14.06 5.87
N ILE A 194 4.58 -13.48 4.66
CA ILE A 194 4.20 -12.08 4.48
C ILE A 194 2.77 -11.87 4.98
N GLU A 195 1.86 -12.79 4.67
CA GLU A 195 0.50 -12.78 5.18
C GLU A 195 0.48 -12.84 6.72
N LYS A 196 1.26 -13.74 7.33
CA LYS A 196 1.42 -13.82 8.80
C LYS A 196 1.97 -12.51 9.38
N TYR A 197 3.01 -11.94 8.76
CA TYR A 197 3.64 -10.70 9.21
C TYR A 197 2.67 -9.53 9.13
N PHE A 198 1.94 -9.38 8.04
CA PHE A 198 1.00 -8.28 7.93
C PHE A 198 -0.23 -8.50 8.81
N ASN A 199 -0.66 -9.75 9.04
CA ASN A 199 -1.81 -10.06 9.88
C ASN A 199 -1.83 -9.36 11.25
N GLN A 200 -0.67 -9.09 11.85
CA GLN A 200 -0.57 -8.37 13.13
C GLN A 200 -1.10 -6.92 13.09
N PHE A 201 -1.07 -6.24 11.94
CA PHE A 201 -1.52 -4.85 11.83
C PHE A 201 -3.05 -4.73 11.56
N ASN A 202 -3.82 -5.83 11.59
CA ASN A 202 -5.25 -5.86 11.16
C ASN A 202 -6.14 -5.02 12.09
N ARG A 203 -5.71 -4.88 13.33
CA ARG A 203 -6.63 -4.50 14.40
C ARG A 203 -6.68 -3.00 14.59
N THR A 204 -5.62 -2.30 14.20
CA THR A 204 -5.45 -0.88 14.47
C THR A 204 -4.78 -0.17 13.30
N ILE A 205 -5.27 1.04 12.98
CA ILE A 205 -4.58 1.98 12.09
C ILE A 205 -3.93 3.03 13.00
N ASN A 206 -2.65 3.29 12.81
CA ASN A 206 -1.85 4.21 13.64
C ASN A 206 -0.85 4.97 12.77
N MET A 207 -0.04 5.84 13.37
CA MET A 207 0.90 6.70 12.64
C MET A 207 1.82 5.93 11.66
N SER A 208 2.22 4.70 11.99
CA SER A 208 3.05 3.89 11.09
C SER A 208 2.36 3.52 9.76
N HIS A 209 1.02 3.50 9.72
CA HIS A 209 0.26 3.34 8.48
C HIS A 209 0.26 4.65 7.67
N PHE A 210 0.10 5.79 8.34
CA PHE A 210 0.18 7.11 7.71
C PHE A 210 1.58 7.44 7.19
N ASN A 211 2.64 6.97 7.85
CA ASN A 211 4.01 7.07 7.33
C ASN A 211 4.19 6.20 6.07
N ALA A 212 3.58 5.02 6.03
CA ALA A 212 3.59 4.20 4.82
C ALA A 212 2.80 4.86 3.69
N LEU A 213 1.67 5.50 4.01
CA LEU A 213 0.87 6.27 3.06
C LEU A 213 1.62 7.48 2.51
N SER A 214 2.27 8.27 3.35
CA SER A 214 3.06 9.42 2.89
C SER A 214 4.29 9.01 2.08
N SER A 215 4.82 7.80 2.30
CA SER A 215 5.88 7.25 1.46
C SER A 215 5.38 6.80 0.08
N LEU A 216 4.10 6.41 -0.03
CA LEU A 216 3.48 5.97 -1.29
C LEU A 216 2.96 7.13 -2.12
N ILE A 217 2.36 8.11 -1.45
CA ILE A 217 1.80 9.31 -2.07
C ILE A 217 2.93 10.34 -2.11
N HIS A 218 3.49 10.57 -3.29
CA HIS A 218 4.45 11.66 -3.47
C HIS A 218 3.82 12.99 -3.07
N LEU A 219 4.66 13.92 -2.58
CA LEU A 219 4.23 15.22 -2.05
C LEU A 219 3.23 15.96 -2.95
N PHE A 220 3.40 15.87 -4.28
CA PHE A 220 2.52 16.52 -5.26
C PHE A 220 1.09 15.95 -5.32
N GLN A 221 0.87 14.72 -4.85
CA GLN A 221 -0.46 14.07 -4.84
C GLN A 221 -1.15 14.18 -3.48
N ALA A 222 -0.45 14.65 -2.45
CA ALA A 222 -1.01 14.86 -1.13
C ALA A 222 -2.07 15.98 -1.13
N GLU A 223 -1.83 17.06 -1.88
CA GLU A 223 -2.76 18.18 -2.05
C GLU A 223 -4.10 17.71 -2.61
N THR A 224 -4.07 16.88 -3.66
CA THR A 224 -5.29 16.31 -4.26
C THR A 224 -6.08 15.47 -3.25
N MET A 225 -5.40 14.69 -2.42
CA MET A 225 -6.05 13.89 -1.37
C MET A 225 -6.72 14.78 -0.33
N ILE A 226 -6.03 15.82 0.15
CA ILE A 226 -6.57 16.75 1.16
C ILE A 226 -7.74 17.56 0.58
N SER A 227 -7.65 17.99 -0.68
CA SER A 227 -8.73 18.71 -1.38
C SER A 227 -9.98 17.85 -1.48
N GLU A 228 -9.86 16.60 -1.92
CA GLU A 228 -11.03 15.71 -2.07
C GLU A 228 -11.68 15.37 -0.73
N LEU A 229 -10.89 15.17 0.32
CA LEU A 229 -11.43 14.95 1.66
C LEU A 229 -12.10 16.21 2.22
N SER A 230 -11.55 17.39 1.94
CA SER A 230 -12.16 18.68 2.30
C SER A 230 -13.50 18.88 1.61
N ASP A 231 -13.55 18.65 0.30
CA ASP A 231 -14.81 18.70 -0.48
C ASP A 231 -15.84 17.74 0.11
N LYS A 232 -15.41 16.51 0.48
CA LYS A 232 -16.30 15.54 1.10
C LYS A 232 -16.82 15.99 2.46
N ILE A 233 -16.00 16.64 3.28
CA ILE A 233 -16.43 17.21 4.56
C ILE A 233 -17.47 18.31 4.31
N CYS A 234 -17.23 19.21 3.35
CA CYS A 234 -18.19 20.24 2.96
C CYS A 234 -19.54 19.63 2.53
N ASP A 235 -19.52 18.57 1.71
CA ASP A 235 -20.73 17.87 1.29
C ASP A 235 -21.50 17.26 2.47
N LEU A 236 -20.78 16.62 3.41
CA LEU A 236 -21.39 16.05 4.61
C LEU A 236 -22.05 17.13 5.47
N ILE A 237 -21.42 18.28 5.63
CA ILE A 237 -21.96 19.39 6.42
C ILE A 237 -23.18 19.99 5.73
N ASN A 238 -23.03 20.40 4.47
CA ASN A 238 -24.04 21.18 3.76
C ASN A 238 -25.28 20.35 3.38
N PHE A 239 -25.08 19.11 2.92
CA PHE A 239 -26.18 18.32 2.34
C PHE A 239 -26.72 17.25 3.30
N ARG A 240 -25.92 16.73 4.23
CA ARG A 240 -26.38 15.71 5.18
C ARG A 240 -26.65 16.25 6.58
N LEU A 241 -25.73 17.01 7.15
CA LEU A 241 -25.83 17.44 8.55
C LEU A 241 -26.78 18.64 8.74
N ALA A 242 -26.72 19.64 7.86
CA ALA A 242 -27.49 20.88 8.00
C ALA A 242 -29.01 20.65 8.14
N PRO A 243 -29.67 19.79 7.34
CA PRO A 243 -31.10 19.51 7.50
C PRO A 243 -31.47 18.96 8.89
N TYR A 244 -30.65 18.07 9.45
CA TYR A 244 -30.87 17.56 10.81
C TYR A 244 -30.68 18.65 11.88
N LEU A 245 -29.66 19.49 11.72
CA LEU A 245 -29.41 20.59 12.65
C LEU A 245 -30.54 21.62 12.63
N GLU A 246 -31.13 21.94 11.49
CA GLU A 246 -32.29 22.83 11.42
C GLU A 246 -33.50 22.31 12.19
N ILE A 247 -33.76 21.00 12.12
CA ILE A 247 -34.84 20.34 12.87
C ILE A 247 -34.53 20.35 14.37
N LEU A 248 -33.32 19.96 14.74
CA LEU A 248 -32.88 19.91 16.13
C LEU A 248 -32.88 21.31 16.78
N LEU A 249 -32.42 22.34 16.06
CA LEU A 249 -32.42 23.73 16.55
C LEU A 249 -33.84 24.24 16.82
N LYS A 250 -34.81 23.88 15.99
CA LYS A 250 -36.24 24.21 16.25
C LYS A 250 -36.79 23.50 17.49
N ALA A 251 -36.24 22.33 17.84
CA ALA A 251 -36.63 21.58 19.03
C ALA A 251 -35.96 22.06 20.34
N VAL A 252 -34.92 22.90 20.26
CA VAL A 252 -34.27 23.48 21.44
C VAL A 252 -35.16 24.57 22.05
N PRO A 253 -35.51 24.50 23.35
CA PRO A 253 -36.29 25.55 23.99
C PRO A 253 -35.50 26.85 24.09
N VAL A 254 -36.11 27.97 23.68
CA VAL A 254 -35.50 29.32 23.64
C VAL A 254 -35.05 29.80 25.02
N ASP A 255 -35.70 29.34 26.11
CA ASP A 255 -35.40 29.69 27.50
C ASP A 255 -34.62 28.59 28.27
N LEU A 256 -33.44 28.24 27.77
CA LEU A 256 -32.51 27.33 28.45
C LEU A 256 -31.64 28.08 29.48
N LYS A 257 -32.26 28.62 30.54
CA LYS A 257 -31.51 29.13 31.70
C LYS A 257 -30.94 27.95 32.50
N LEU A 258 -29.64 28.02 32.81
CA LEU A 258 -28.97 27.08 33.70
C LEU A 258 -29.65 27.14 35.09
N PRO A 259 -30.20 26.04 35.61
CA PRO A 259 -30.76 26.00 36.94
C PRO A 259 -29.69 26.35 37.98
N LEU A 260 -30.11 27.02 39.04
CA LEU A 260 -29.31 27.14 40.26
C LEU A 260 -29.05 25.74 40.82
N PHE A 261 -27.89 25.52 41.44
CA PHE A 261 -27.43 24.23 41.97
C PHE A 261 -28.47 23.46 42.82
N GLU A 262 -29.40 24.19 43.44
CA GLU A 262 -30.49 23.65 44.27
C GLU A 262 -31.60 22.94 43.48
N TYR A 263 -31.77 23.29 42.21
CA TYR A 263 -32.69 22.62 41.31
C TYR A 263 -31.92 21.54 40.54
N GLY A 264 -32.28 20.27 40.77
CA GLY A 264 -31.62 19.10 40.16
C GLY A 264 -31.66 19.03 38.62
N SER A 265 -31.47 17.82 38.08
CA SER A 265 -31.17 17.54 36.67
C SER A 265 -32.07 18.24 35.64
N LEU A 266 -31.46 18.71 34.54
CA LEU A 266 -32.09 19.42 33.41
C LEU A 266 -33.13 18.57 32.63
N VAL A 267 -34.41 18.64 33.01
CA VAL A 267 -35.53 17.94 32.32
C VAL A 267 -35.79 18.45 30.89
N LYS A 268 -35.28 19.63 30.53
CA LYS A 268 -35.62 20.35 29.30
C LYS A 268 -35.01 19.78 28.00
N ILE A 269 -34.12 18.80 28.06
CA ILE A 269 -33.38 18.27 26.89
C ILE A 269 -34.02 16.98 26.32
N LYS A 270 -35.07 16.45 26.96
CA LYS A 270 -35.80 15.25 26.53
C LYS A 270 -36.22 15.22 25.04
N PRO A 271 -36.63 16.33 24.40
CA PRO A 271 -36.99 16.32 22.97
C PRO A 271 -35.80 15.97 22.06
N ILE A 272 -34.59 16.36 22.43
CA ILE A 272 -33.36 16.05 21.68
C ILE A 272 -32.94 14.61 21.95
N GLN A 273 -33.04 14.17 23.21
CA GLN A 273 -32.69 12.80 23.60
C GLN A 273 -33.58 11.75 22.92
N ASN A 274 -34.85 12.06 22.70
CA ASN A 274 -35.81 11.16 22.08
C ASN A 274 -35.87 11.30 20.54
N TYR A 275 -34.95 12.05 19.93
CA TYR A 275 -34.91 12.19 18.48
C TYR A 275 -34.42 10.89 17.84
N GLU A 276 -35.29 10.24 17.06
CA GLU A 276 -35.06 8.88 16.53
C GLU A 276 -33.78 8.78 15.69
N ASP A 277 -33.46 9.82 14.90
CA ASP A 277 -32.30 9.81 14.00
C ASP A 277 -31.00 10.31 14.66
N LEU A 278 -31.01 10.63 15.97
CA LEU A 278 -29.86 11.22 16.64
C LEU A 278 -28.65 10.28 16.61
N GLU A 279 -28.84 9.03 17.04
CA GLU A 279 -27.76 8.05 17.12
C GLU A 279 -27.43 7.41 15.76
N THR A 280 -28.46 7.16 14.94
CA THR A 280 -28.33 6.42 13.68
C THR A 280 -27.73 7.27 12.56
N GLU A 281 -28.09 8.55 12.47
CA GLU A 281 -27.67 9.45 11.39
C GLU A 281 -26.80 10.59 11.89
N VAL A 282 -27.27 11.39 12.86
CA VAL A 282 -26.56 12.62 13.26
C VAL A 282 -25.18 12.31 13.85
N LEU A 283 -25.09 11.41 14.83
CA LEU A 283 -23.81 11.00 15.41
C LEU A 283 -22.91 10.28 14.39
N LYS A 284 -23.50 9.55 13.44
CA LYS A 284 -22.74 8.90 12.35
C LYS A 284 -22.09 9.94 11.43
N ILE A 285 -22.81 11.01 11.07
CA ILE A 285 -22.27 12.10 10.25
C ILE A 285 -21.15 12.85 11.00
N PHE A 286 -21.35 13.17 12.28
CA PHE A 286 -20.30 13.79 13.11
C PHE A 286 -19.05 12.91 13.21
N LYS A 287 -19.23 11.59 13.37
CA LYS A 287 -18.15 10.62 13.37
C LYS A 287 -17.41 10.59 12.04
N GLU A 288 -18.12 10.57 10.91
CA GLU A 288 -17.51 10.59 9.57
C GLU A 288 -16.66 11.85 9.37
N ILE A 289 -17.18 13.03 9.74
CA ILE A 289 -16.47 14.31 9.69
C ILE A 289 -15.24 14.29 10.61
N GLY A 290 -15.41 13.88 11.87
CA GLY A 290 -14.32 13.81 12.84
C GLY A 290 -13.20 12.87 12.39
N ASN A 291 -13.55 11.70 11.87
CA ASN A 291 -12.59 10.75 11.33
C ASN A 291 -11.83 11.32 10.12
N ALA A 292 -12.50 12.05 9.22
CA ALA A 292 -11.84 12.70 8.09
C ALA A 292 -10.85 13.78 8.56
N LEU A 293 -11.22 14.62 9.54
CA LEU A 293 -10.32 15.62 10.12
C LEU A 293 -9.12 14.96 10.81
N CYS A 294 -9.34 13.91 11.60
CA CYS A 294 -8.24 13.17 12.21
C CYS A 294 -7.35 12.54 11.13
N PHE A 295 -7.92 11.99 10.05
CA PHE A 295 -7.14 11.43 8.94
C PHE A 295 -6.23 12.49 8.31
N ILE A 296 -6.77 13.66 7.97
CA ILE A 296 -6.00 14.78 7.38
C ILE A 296 -4.86 15.16 8.32
N ASN A 297 -5.15 15.37 9.61
CA ASN A 297 -4.11 15.72 10.60
C ASN A 297 -3.01 14.65 10.72
N PHE A 298 -3.37 13.36 10.77
CA PHE A 298 -2.37 12.29 10.82
C PHE A 298 -1.52 12.22 9.54
N PHE A 299 -2.14 12.46 8.39
CA PHE A 299 -1.48 12.44 7.09
C PHE A 299 -0.53 13.64 6.90
N GLU A 300 -0.94 14.84 7.29
CA GLU A 300 -0.08 16.02 7.29
C GLU A 300 1.12 15.83 8.21
N ASN A 301 0.90 15.34 9.43
CA ASN A 301 1.99 15.04 10.36
C ASN A 301 2.96 13.99 9.79
N SER A 302 2.46 12.95 9.09
CA SER A 302 3.35 11.95 8.49
C SER A 302 4.13 12.47 7.29
N ILE A 303 3.59 13.43 6.52
CA ILE A 303 4.30 14.13 5.44
C ILE A 303 5.40 15.01 6.03
N LEU A 304 5.08 15.78 7.07
CA LEU A 304 6.05 16.66 7.73
C LEU A 304 7.22 15.86 8.32
N LEU A 305 6.93 14.74 8.97
CA LEU A 305 7.98 13.83 9.46
C LEU A 305 8.86 13.28 8.33
N ALA A 306 8.28 12.94 7.18
CA ALA A 306 9.04 12.47 6.03
C ALA A 306 9.97 13.56 5.45
N GLN A 307 9.52 14.83 5.45
CA GLN A 307 10.35 15.95 5.00
C GLN A 307 11.55 16.20 5.93
N VAL A 308 11.34 16.14 7.25
CA VAL A 308 12.42 16.30 8.24
C VAL A 308 13.47 15.20 8.09
N GLN A 309 13.04 13.95 7.93
CA GLN A 309 13.97 12.82 7.73
C GLN A 309 14.84 12.99 6.48
N ASN A 310 14.26 13.44 5.37
CA ASN A 310 15.03 13.69 4.15
C ASN A 310 16.04 14.83 4.34
N TYR A 311 15.70 15.85 5.12
CA TYR A 311 16.62 16.96 5.42
C TYR A 311 17.82 16.51 6.26
N ASP A 312 17.59 15.67 7.28
CA ASP A 312 18.65 15.11 8.12
C ASP A 312 19.57 14.16 7.33
N ASP A 313 19.01 13.37 6.40
CA ASP A 313 19.78 12.50 5.52
C ASP A 313 20.63 13.31 4.53
N ASP A 314 20.10 14.38 3.93
CA ASP A 314 20.85 15.28 3.05
C ASP A 314 21.98 16.02 3.78
N ASP A 315 21.74 16.46 5.02
CA ASP A 315 22.75 17.13 5.85
C ASP A 315 23.87 16.15 6.29
N SER A 316 23.52 14.87 6.51
CA SER A 316 24.49 13.80 6.76
C SER A 316 25.32 13.45 5.52
N LEU A 317 24.71 13.46 4.33
CA LEU A 317 25.38 13.24 3.05
C LEU A 317 26.31 14.40 2.72
N GLN A 318 25.90 15.65 2.95
CA GLN A 318 26.75 16.83 2.79
C GLN A 318 27.93 16.85 3.77
N LYS A 319 27.73 16.44 5.03
CA LYS A 319 28.83 16.26 5.99
C LYS A 319 29.80 15.15 5.55
N SER A 320 29.29 14.02 5.04
CA SER A 320 30.13 12.93 4.53
C SER A 320 30.91 13.29 3.25
N ALA A 321 30.32 14.12 2.39
CA ALA A 321 30.95 14.65 1.17
C ALA A 321 32.02 15.69 1.52
N ASN A 322 31.76 16.60 2.46
CA ASN A 322 32.74 17.60 2.92
C ASN A 322 33.94 16.96 3.66
N VAL A 323 33.73 15.86 4.38
CA VAL A 323 34.83 15.07 4.96
C VAL A 323 35.71 14.45 3.87
N LYS A 324 35.12 13.91 2.79
CA LYS A 324 35.90 13.41 1.64
C LYS A 324 36.68 14.50 0.91
N VAL A 325 36.08 15.68 0.70
CA VAL A 325 36.77 16.82 0.05
C VAL A 325 37.92 17.34 0.91
N SER A 326 37.76 17.42 2.24
CA SER A 326 38.85 17.83 3.15
C SER A 326 40.02 16.83 3.20
N SER A 327 39.76 15.54 3.00
CA SER A 327 40.82 14.52 2.91
C SER A 327 41.63 14.57 1.60
N SER A 328 41.01 15.04 0.51
CA SER A 328 41.70 15.27 -0.78
C SER A 328 42.47 16.59 -0.86
N PHE A 329 42.14 17.60 -0.03
CA PHE A 329 42.87 18.87 0.01
C PHE A 329 44.14 18.82 0.88
N ASN A 330 44.24 17.89 1.84
CA ASN A 330 45.42 17.74 2.70
C ASN A 330 46.56 16.90 2.09
N GLN A 331 46.43 16.40 0.87
CA GLN A 331 47.49 15.64 0.18
C GLN A 331 48.32 16.46 -0.82
N ASN A 332 48.00 17.74 -1.05
CA ASN A 332 48.70 18.59 -2.04
C ASN A 332 49.47 19.79 -1.46
N SER A 333 49.81 19.79 -0.15
CA SER A 333 50.56 20.89 0.48
C SER A 333 51.91 20.46 1.07
N PHE A 334 52.66 19.61 0.36
CA PHE A 334 54.10 19.44 0.58
C PHE A 334 54.79 19.25 -0.78
N LEU A 335 55.15 20.38 -1.39
CA LEU A 335 56.29 20.50 -2.29
C LEU A 335 57.17 21.63 -1.77
#